data_AF-A0AAN7V2R1-F1
#
_entry.id   AF-A0AAN7V2R1-F1
#
_cell.length_a   1.000
_cell.length_b   1.000
_cell.length_c   1.000
_cell.angle_alpha   90.00
_cell.angle_beta   90.00
_cell.angle_gamma   90.00
#
_symmetry.space_group_name_H-M   'P 1'
#
loop_
_entity.id
_entity.type
_entity.pdbx_description
1 polymer ?
#
loop_
_entity_poly.entity_id
_entity_poly.type
_entity_poly.pdbx_seq_one_letter_code
_entity_poly.pdbx_strand_id
1 'polypeptide(L)'
;MIVVVDWVDSQGRTRYGQATRYLSRLPVGAAVTASVKPSVMKLPTRDDAPLIMAGLGTGLAPFRAFVQYRAMQKAQGKEIGAILLYLGSRHQREEYLYGEEWEAYLDAGVITLLGAAFSRDQPQKIYIQDRMRQTMNDIVRAYIKDEGSFYLCGPTWPVPDVTDVLKETIATEARMSGRKVDPTKEIDRLKEDGRYVLEVY
;
A
#
# COMPACT_ATOMS: atom_id res chain seq x y z
N MET A 1 13.22 5.44 4.83
CA MET A 1 12.83 4.92 6.16
C MET A 1 13.12 3.44 6.21
N ILE A 2 13.73 2.97 7.30
CA ILE A 2 14.03 1.56 7.55
C ILE A 2 13.65 1.23 8.99
N VAL A 3 13.29 -0.01 9.28
CA VAL A 3 13.22 -0.50 10.66
C VAL A 3 14.61 -1.02 11.02
N VAL A 4 15.20 -0.46 12.09
CA VAL A 4 16.45 -0.98 12.64
C VAL A 4 16.15 -2.33 13.27
N VAL A 5 16.99 -3.33 12.95
CA VAL A 5 16.80 -4.70 13.43
C VAL A 5 17.86 -5.01 14.47
N ASP A 6 17.41 -5.36 15.66
CA ASP A 6 18.20 -5.93 16.73
C ASP A 6 17.41 -7.05 17.43
N TRP A 7 18.12 -8.02 18.00
CA TRP A 7 17.51 -9.14 18.72
C TRP A 7 18.48 -9.71 19.76
N VAL A 8 17.97 -10.46 20.73
CA VAL A 8 18.79 -11.21 21.69
C VAL A 8 18.86 -12.66 21.23
N ASP A 9 20.06 -13.21 21.07
CA ASP A 9 20.24 -14.62 20.69
C ASP A 9 20.07 -15.58 21.88
N SER A 10 20.09 -16.88 21.61
CA SER A 10 19.92 -17.93 22.65
C SER A 10 20.99 -17.94 23.73
N GLN A 11 22.10 -17.21 23.53
CA GLN A 11 23.18 -17.05 24.50
C GLN A 11 23.09 -15.72 25.26
N GLY A 12 22.01 -14.96 25.08
CA GLY A 12 21.79 -13.68 25.75
C GLY A 12 22.54 -12.50 25.13
N ARG A 13 23.12 -12.65 23.93
CA ARG A 13 23.88 -11.57 23.28
C ARG A 13 22.96 -10.72 22.40
N THR A 14 23.11 -9.41 22.47
CA THR A 14 22.48 -8.50 21.51
C THR A 14 23.14 -8.62 20.15
N ARG A 15 22.32 -8.91 19.14
CA ARG A 15 22.67 -9.04 17.73
C ARG A 15 21.96 -7.96 16.93
N TYR A 16 22.47 -7.68 15.74
CA TYR A 16 21.99 -6.58 14.91
C TYR A 16 21.93 -6.99 13.44
N GLY A 17 20.95 -6.44 12.72
CA GLY A 17 20.88 -6.51 11.27
C GLY A 17 22.03 -5.70 10.66
N GLN A 18 22.84 -6.34 9.81
CA GLN A 18 24.06 -5.73 9.28
C GLN A 18 23.76 -4.46 8.47
N ALA A 19 22.83 -4.55 7.51
CA ALA A 19 22.47 -3.43 6.65
C ALA A 19 21.75 -2.30 7.41
N THR A 20 20.77 -2.65 8.24
CA THR A 20 19.96 -1.63 8.94
C THR A 20 20.74 -0.91 10.02
N ARG A 21 21.66 -1.60 10.72
CA ARG A 21 22.60 -0.96 11.67
C ARG A 21 23.67 -0.13 10.99
N TYR A 22 24.19 -0.58 9.84
CA TYR A 22 25.12 0.21 9.05
C TYR A 22 24.47 1.54 8.64
N LEU A 23 23.30 1.46 7.98
CA LEU A 23 22.57 2.63 7.50
C LEU A 23 22.16 3.59 8.62
N SER A 24 21.72 3.08 9.78
CA SER A 24 21.30 3.93 10.90
C SER A 24 22.42 4.68 11.60
N ARG A 25 23.69 4.31 11.35
CA ARG A 25 24.89 4.91 11.96
C ARG A 25 25.69 5.79 11.01
N LEU A 26 25.26 5.90 9.75
CA LEU A 26 25.96 6.75 8.79
C LEU A 26 25.74 8.23 9.13
N PRO A 27 26.81 9.05 9.15
CA PRO A 27 26.64 10.50 9.24
C PRO A 27 26.07 11.05 7.93
N VAL A 28 25.39 12.19 8.03
CA VAL A 28 24.93 12.94 6.86
C VAL A 28 26.13 13.27 5.97
N GLY A 29 26.01 13.00 4.67
CA GLY A 29 27.08 13.19 3.69
C GLY A 29 27.99 11.97 3.46
N ALA A 30 27.81 10.87 4.22
CA ALA A 30 28.53 9.63 3.96
C ALA A 30 28.17 9.04 2.59
N ALA A 31 29.19 8.54 1.87
CA ALA A 31 28.97 7.81 0.63
C ALA A 31 28.42 6.40 0.90
N VAL A 32 27.42 5.98 0.12
CA VAL A 32 26.82 4.65 0.17
C VAL A 32 26.91 4.03 -1.21
N THR A 33 27.52 2.85 -1.29
CA THR A 33 27.51 2.06 -2.52
C THR A 33 26.16 1.36 -2.66
N ALA A 34 25.43 1.69 -3.73
CA ALA A 34 24.12 1.11 -4.03
C ALA A 34 23.98 0.81 -5.52
N SER A 35 23.06 -0.11 -5.85
CA SER A 35 22.66 -0.41 -7.22
C SER A 35 21.14 -0.46 -7.27
N VAL A 36 20.54 0.17 -8.28
CA VAL A 36 19.10 0.16 -8.48
C VAL A 36 18.71 -1.09 -9.27
N LYS A 37 17.75 -1.85 -8.73
CA LYS A 37 17.18 -3.02 -9.41
C LYS A 37 15.77 -2.68 -9.94
N PRO A 38 15.40 -3.17 -11.13
CA PRO A 38 14.03 -3.03 -11.62
C PRO A 38 13.03 -3.65 -10.63
N SER A 39 11.92 -2.95 -10.39
CA SER A 39 10.82 -3.43 -9.55
C SER A 39 9.59 -3.77 -10.40
N VAL A 40 8.76 -4.68 -9.87
CA VAL A 40 7.41 -4.96 -10.38
C VAL A 40 6.40 -3.90 -9.93
N MET A 41 6.72 -3.11 -8.90
CA MET A 41 5.90 -1.99 -8.40
C MET A 41 6.07 -0.77 -9.30
N LYS A 42 5.41 -0.81 -10.47
CA LYS A 42 5.37 0.29 -11.43
C LYS A 42 3.98 0.92 -11.43
N LEU A 43 3.93 2.24 -11.61
CA LEU A 43 2.67 2.93 -11.88
C LEU A 43 2.05 2.41 -13.19
N PRO A 44 0.71 2.43 -13.32
CA PRO A 44 0.04 2.15 -14.58
C PRO A 44 0.49 3.12 -15.67
N THR A 45 0.47 2.68 -16.92
CA THR A 45 0.86 3.50 -18.08
C THR A 45 -0.01 4.76 -18.22
N ARG A 46 -1.28 4.68 -17.86
CA ARG A 46 -2.22 5.81 -17.90
C ARG A 46 -2.14 6.63 -16.61
N ASP A 47 -2.06 7.94 -16.74
CA ASP A 47 -1.93 8.82 -15.58
C ASP A 47 -3.24 8.99 -14.80
N ASP A 48 -4.36 8.85 -15.49
CA ASP A 48 -5.73 8.86 -14.99
C ASP A 48 -6.19 7.48 -14.45
N ALA A 49 -5.38 6.42 -14.60
CA ALA A 49 -5.71 5.12 -14.04
C ALA A 49 -5.62 5.15 -12.49
N PRO A 50 -6.68 4.73 -11.77
CA PRO A 50 -6.68 4.74 -10.31
C PRO A 50 -5.64 3.80 -9.68
N LEU A 51 -5.22 4.16 -8.47
CA LEU A 51 -4.30 3.39 -7.64
C LEU A 51 -5.02 2.96 -6.36
N ILE A 52 -5.01 1.66 -6.08
CA ILE A 52 -5.39 1.11 -4.78
C ILE A 52 -4.13 0.55 -4.12
N MET A 53 -3.70 1.18 -3.03
CA MET A 53 -2.42 0.90 -2.39
C MET A 53 -2.64 0.43 -0.95
N ALA A 54 -2.10 -0.74 -0.60
CA ALA A 54 -2.17 -1.32 0.74
C ALA A 54 -0.75 -1.47 1.32
N GLY A 55 -0.39 -0.58 2.25
CA GLY A 55 0.96 -0.52 2.83
C GLY A 55 0.96 -0.69 4.35
N LEU A 56 1.69 -1.69 4.85
CA LEU A 56 1.84 -1.89 6.30
C LEU A 56 3.23 -1.51 6.77
N GLY A 57 3.31 -0.61 7.76
CA GLY A 57 4.59 -0.13 8.30
C GLY A 57 5.54 0.37 7.21
N THR A 58 6.73 -0.24 7.10
CA THR A 58 7.72 0.12 6.07
C THR A 58 7.26 -0.15 4.63
N GLY A 59 6.21 -0.95 4.42
CA GLY A 59 5.58 -1.13 3.12
C GLY A 59 4.95 0.13 2.53
N LEU A 60 4.87 1.23 3.29
CA LEU A 60 4.46 2.55 2.78
C LEU A 60 5.52 3.23 1.92
N ALA A 61 6.77 2.75 1.94
CA ALA A 61 7.88 3.37 1.22
C ALA A 61 7.64 3.55 -0.30
N PRO A 62 7.23 2.52 -1.08
CA PRO A 62 6.93 2.72 -2.51
C PRO A 62 5.74 3.64 -2.74
N PHE A 63 4.71 3.57 -1.88
CA PHE A 63 3.50 4.38 -2.03
C PHE A 63 3.75 5.86 -1.79
N ARG A 64 4.70 6.21 -0.93
CA ARG A 64 5.17 7.61 -0.79
C ARG A 64 5.68 8.15 -2.11
N ALA A 65 6.50 7.38 -2.84
CA ALA A 65 6.99 7.79 -4.15
C ALA A 65 5.86 7.90 -5.19
N PHE A 66 4.90 6.96 -5.19
CA PHE A 66 3.75 7.00 -6.10
C PHE A 66 2.89 8.25 -5.88
N VAL A 67 2.55 8.55 -4.63
CA VAL A 67 1.76 9.74 -4.27
C VAL A 67 2.52 11.03 -4.59
N GLN A 68 3.82 11.10 -4.27
CA GLN A 68 4.65 12.26 -4.63
C GLN A 68 4.69 12.50 -6.14
N TYR A 69 4.83 11.43 -6.93
CA TYR A 69 4.81 11.54 -8.38
C TYR A 69 3.44 12.00 -8.90
N ARG A 70 2.34 11.43 -8.40
CA ARG A 70 0.98 11.86 -8.77
C ARG A 70 0.69 13.31 -8.33
N ALA A 71 1.17 13.73 -7.16
CA ALA A 71 1.07 15.11 -6.69
C ALA A 71 1.80 16.07 -7.63
N MET A 72 3.02 15.72 -8.06
CA MET A 72 3.78 16.51 -9.04
C MET A 72 3.01 16.65 -10.36
N GLN A 73 2.44 15.55 -10.86
CA GLN A 73 1.65 15.57 -12.10
C GLN A 73 0.40 16.45 -11.98
N LYS A 74 -0.32 16.35 -10.86
CA LYS A 74 -1.47 17.20 -10.57
C LYS A 74 -1.08 18.68 -10.49
N ALA A 75 0.05 19.00 -9.85
CA ALA A 75 0.56 20.37 -9.76
C ALA A 75 0.96 20.95 -11.13
N GLN A 76 1.30 20.09 -12.09
CA GLN A 76 1.53 20.46 -13.50
C GLN A 76 0.22 20.61 -14.31
N GLY A 77 -0.94 20.47 -13.68
CA GLY A 77 -2.25 20.57 -14.33
C GLY A 77 -2.68 19.30 -15.07
N LYS A 78 -1.98 18.17 -14.90
CA LYS A 78 -2.43 16.89 -15.47
C LYS A 78 -3.58 16.33 -14.66
N GLU A 79 -4.52 15.70 -15.36
CA GLU A 79 -5.51 14.85 -14.73
C GLU A 79 -4.84 13.60 -14.15
N ILE A 80 -5.20 13.23 -12.92
CA ILE A 80 -4.69 12.03 -12.25
C ILE A 80 -5.85 11.15 -11.79
N GLY A 81 -5.63 9.84 -11.79
CA GLY A 81 -6.61 8.87 -11.31
C GLY A 81 -6.82 8.96 -9.80
N ALA A 82 -7.94 8.40 -9.33
CA ALA A 82 -8.22 8.30 -7.90
C ALA A 82 -7.12 7.51 -7.16
N ILE A 83 -6.80 7.93 -5.95
CA ILE A 83 -5.81 7.26 -5.11
C ILE A 83 -6.47 6.83 -3.80
N LEU A 84 -6.60 5.52 -3.62
CA LEU A 84 -7.08 4.89 -2.39
C LEU A 84 -5.86 4.32 -1.66
N LEU A 85 -5.49 4.93 -0.54
CA LEU A 85 -4.38 4.50 0.30
C LEU A 85 -4.92 3.85 1.58
N TYR A 86 -4.68 2.54 1.73
CA TYR A 86 -4.91 1.80 2.96
C TYR A 86 -3.59 1.58 3.67
N LEU A 87 -3.52 1.99 4.93
CA LEU A 87 -2.31 1.85 5.74
C LEU A 87 -2.61 1.24 7.10
N GLY A 88 -1.67 0.48 7.62
CA GLY A 88 -1.83 -0.19 8.90
C GLY A 88 -0.61 -0.13 9.80
N SER A 89 -0.84 0.16 11.07
CA SER A 89 0.14 0.08 12.16
C SER A 89 -0.54 -0.28 13.49
N ARG A 90 0.20 -0.34 14.61
CA ARG A 90 -0.41 -0.69 15.90
C ARG A 90 -1.06 0.52 16.54
N HIS A 91 -0.30 1.61 16.65
CA HIS A 91 -0.75 2.84 17.30
C HIS A 91 -0.57 4.05 16.40
N GLN A 92 -1.58 4.91 16.30
CA GLN A 92 -1.50 6.14 15.52
C GLN A 92 -0.39 7.06 16.03
N ARG A 93 -0.35 7.27 17.35
CA ARG A 93 0.60 8.21 17.96
C ARG A 93 2.06 7.86 17.71
N GLU A 94 2.39 6.57 17.62
CA GLU A 94 3.77 6.09 17.59
C GLU A 94 4.20 5.62 16.19
N GLU A 95 3.26 5.12 15.40
CA GLU A 95 3.55 4.38 14.18
C GLU A 95 2.75 4.87 12.96
N TYR A 96 2.23 6.11 13.01
CA TYR A 96 1.61 6.72 11.84
C TYR A 96 2.66 7.34 10.90
N LEU A 97 3.38 6.46 10.21
CA LEU A 97 4.50 6.82 9.36
C LEU A 97 4.04 7.75 8.23
N TYR A 98 4.63 8.95 8.16
CA TYR A 98 4.28 10.02 7.23
C TYR A 98 2.84 10.54 7.37
N GLY A 99 2.22 10.42 8.54
CA GLY A 99 0.82 10.80 8.78
C GLY A 99 0.47 12.22 8.29
N GLU A 100 1.27 13.21 8.66
CA GLU A 100 1.10 14.61 8.23
C GLU A 100 1.17 14.76 6.70
N GLU A 101 2.05 14.00 6.03
CA GLU A 101 2.13 14.02 4.56
C GLU A 101 0.86 13.44 3.93
N TRP A 102 0.33 12.33 4.47
CA TRP A 102 -0.89 11.71 3.95
C TRP A 102 -2.11 12.60 4.12
N GLU A 103 -2.24 13.25 5.28
CA GLU A 103 -3.32 14.19 5.57
C GLU A 103 -3.23 15.41 4.65
N ALA A 104 -2.03 15.98 4.45
CA ALA A 104 -1.84 17.07 3.51
C ALA A 104 -2.18 16.68 2.06
N TYR A 105 -1.84 15.45 1.63
CA TYR A 105 -2.21 14.96 0.30
C TYR A 105 -3.71 14.68 0.15
N LEU A 106 -4.38 14.26 1.23
CA LEU A 106 -5.83 14.12 1.26
C LEU A 106 -6.51 15.49 1.13
N ASP A 107 -6.07 16.48 1.90
CA ASP A 107 -6.60 17.85 1.87
C ASP A 107 -6.36 18.54 0.52
N ALA A 108 -5.21 18.28 -0.11
CA ALA A 108 -4.91 18.75 -1.47
C ALA A 108 -5.67 17.97 -2.58
N GLY A 109 -6.46 16.96 -2.19
CA GLY A 109 -7.21 16.07 -3.09
C GLY A 109 -6.32 15.24 -4.01
N VAL A 110 -5.06 15.00 -3.65
CA VAL A 110 -4.17 14.06 -4.35
C VAL A 110 -4.56 12.64 -3.95
N ILE A 111 -4.68 12.38 -2.65
CA ILE A 111 -5.29 11.16 -2.13
C ILE A 111 -6.80 11.36 -2.14
N THR A 112 -7.52 10.41 -2.73
CA THR A 112 -8.99 10.43 -2.77
C THR A 112 -9.58 9.81 -1.51
N LEU A 113 -8.92 8.77 -0.98
CA LEU A 113 -9.38 8.05 0.19
C LEU A 113 -8.19 7.58 1.02
N LEU A 114 -8.24 7.83 2.32
CA LEU A 114 -7.25 7.40 3.29
C LEU A 114 -7.85 6.42 4.32
N GLY A 115 -7.59 5.14 4.15
CA GLY A 115 -8.06 4.05 5.01
C GLY A 115 -7.03 3.66 6.06
N ALA A 116 -6.81 4.51 7.06
CA ALA A 116 -5.88 4.24 8.16
C ALA A 116 -6.45 3.23 9.19
N ALA A 117 -5.67 2.19 9.50
CA ALA A 117 -6.02 1.14 10.45
C ALA A 117 -4.98 1.05 11.59
N PHE A 118 -5.42 1.34 12.82
CA PHE A 118 -4.59 1.24 14.01
C PHE A 118 -5.09 0.08 14.88
N SER A 119 -4.32 -1.00 14.92
CA SER A 119 -4.78 -2.28 15.48
C SER A 119 -4.77 -2.35 17.00
N ARG A 120 -4.28 -1.32 17.71
CA ARG A 120 -4.12 -1.32 19.17
C ARG A 120 -4.63 -0.05 19.86
N ASP A 121 -5.24 0.87 19.14
CA ASP A 121 -5.81 2.11 19.74
C ASP A 121 -7.19 1.88 20.38
N GLN A 122 -7.77 0.70 20.19
CA GLN A 122 -9.06 0.29 20.73
C GLN A 122 -9.08 -1.22 21.05
N PRO A 123 -10.04 -1.72 21.86
CA PRO A 123 -10.11 -3.13 22.25
C PRO A 123 -10.23 -4.08 21.05
N GLN A 124 -11.03 -3.72 20.04
CA GLN A 124 -11.20 -4.48 18.81
C GLN A 124 -10.03 -4.27 17.83
N LYS A 125 -9.57 -5.34 17.18
CA LYS A 125 -8.57 -5.23 16.11
C LYS A 125 -9.20 -4.64 14.86
N ILE A 126 -8.61 -3.57 14.35
CA ILE A 126 -8.94 -2.98 13.05
C ILE A 126 -7.69 -3.11 12.17
N TYR A 127 -7.85 -3.80 11.05
CA TYR A 127 -6.82 -3.99 10.03
C TYR A 127 -7.25 -3.36 8.70
N ILE A 128 -6.33 -3.39 7.72
CA ILE A 128 -6.56 -2.76 6.42
C ILE A 128 -7.71 -3.41 5.64
N GLN A 129 -7.91 -4.72 5.75
CA GLN A 129 -9.04 -5.43 5.13
C GLN A 129 -10.39 -4.94 5.67
N ASP A 130 -10.45 -4.54 6.94
CA ASP A 130 -11.68 -3.99 7.53
C ASP A 130 -11.98 -2.61 6.94
N ARG A 131 -10.95 -1.78 6.78
CA ARG A 131 -11.07 -0.48 6.10
C ARG A 131 -11.46 -0.64 4.64
N MET A 132 -10.88 -1.60 3.93
CA MET A 132 -11.23 -1.88 2.55
C MET A 132 -12.71 -2.32 2.43
N ARG A 133 -13.20 -3.17 3.34
CA ARG A 133 -14.62 -3.58 3.37
C ARG A 133 -15.58 -2.40 3.60
N GLN A 134 -15.19 -1.44 4.44
CA GLN A 134 -15.98 -0.21 4.68
C GLN A 134 -16.11 0.67 3.43
N THR A 135 -15.19 0.55 2.49
CA THR A 135 -15.08 1.42 1.30
C THR A 135 -15.22 0.63 0.00
N MET A 136 -15.91 -0.52 0.03
CA MET A 136 -16.01 -1.42 -1.13
C MET A 136 -16.55 -0.72 -2.38
N ASN A 137 -17.47 0.23 -2.25
CA ASN A 137 -18.02 0.95 -3.39
C ASN A 137 -16.94 1.78 -4.11
N ASP A 138 -16.04 2.40 -3.36
CA ASP A 138 -14.90 3.15 -3.91
C ASP A 138 -13.92 2.20 -4.60
N ILE A 139 -13.68 1.02 -4.02
CA ILE A 139 -12.84 -0.02 -4.63
C ILE A 139 -13.49 -0.56 -5.91
N VAL A 140 -14.80 -0.83 -5.93
CA VAL A 140 -15.52 -1.26 -7.15
C VAL A 140 -15.32 -0.22 -8.25
N ARG A 141 -15.51 1.06 -7.93
CA ARG A 141 -15.33 2.14 -8.91
C ARG A 141 -13.89 2.21 -9.41
N ALA A 142 -12.94 2.40 -8.50
CA ALA A 142 -11.54 2.61 -8.85
C ALA A 142 -10.91 1.37 -9.53
N TYR A 143 -11.20 0.17 -9.02
CA TYR A 143 -10.53 -1.05 -9.46
C TYR A 143 -11.20 -1.68 -10.68
N ILE A 144 -12.54 -1.77 -10.68
CA ILE A 144 -13.27 -2.52 -11.70
C ILE A 144 -13.74 -1.60 -12.82
N LYS A 145 -14.43 -0.50 -12.48
CA LYS A 145 -15.05 0.38 -13.48
C LYS A 145 -14.05 1.29 -14.19
N ASP A 146 -13.13 1.86 -13.43
CA ASP A 146 -12.14 2.83 -13.91
C ASP A 146 -10.79 2.17 -14.26
N GLU A 147 -10.76 0.83 -14.26
CA GLU A 147 -9.62 0.00 -14.66
C GLU A 147 -8.32 0.26 -13.90
N GLY A 148 -8.41 0.61 -12.61
CA GLY A 148 -7.27 0.86 -11.74
C GLY A 148 -6.42 -0.38 -11.43
N SER A 149 -5.33 -0.15 -10.69
CA SER A 149 -4.39 -1.20 -10.28
C SER A 149 -4.27 -1.27 -8.76
N PHE A 150 -4.21 -2.49 -8.24
CA PHE A 150 -4.01 -2.81 -6.84
C PHE A 150 -2.55 -3.16 -6.56
N TYR A 151 -2.03 -2.61 -5.46
CA TYR A 151 -0.68 -2.84 -4.97
C TYR A 151 -0.71 -3.15 -3.49
N LEU A 152 0.05 -4.17 -3.06
CA LEU A 152 0.30 -4.43 -1.64
C LEU A 152 1.80 -4.54 -1.39
N CYS A 153 2.27 -3.79 -0.40
CA CYS A 153 3.66 -3.86 0.06
C CYS A 153 3.75 -4.01 1.58
N GLY A 154 4.60 -4.91 2.05
CA GLY A 154 4.80 -5.18 3.47
C GLY A 154 4.85 -6.69 3.79
N PRO A 155 4.39 -7.11 4.98
CA PRO A 155 4.44 -8.52 5.35
C PRO A 155 3.45 -9.36 4.52
N THR A 156 3.70 -10.67 4.47
CA THR A 156 2.86 -11.65 3.73
C THR A 156 1.53 -12.00 4.40
N TRP A 157 1.40 -11.88 5.72
CA TRP A 157 0.20 -12.31 6.46
C TRP A 157 -1.14 -11.66 6.06
N PRO A 158 -1.25 -10.38 5.62
CA PRO A 158 -2.54 -9.78 5.23
C PRO A 158 -2.95 -10.15 3.81
N VAL A 159 -2.08 -10.79 3.01
CA VAL A 159 -2.33 -11.05 1.59
C VAL A 159 -3.63 -11.85 1.38
N PRO A 160 -3.91 -12.96 2.11
CA PRO A 160 -5.15 -13.70 1.93
C PRO A 160 -6.38 -12.82 2.20
N ASP A 161 -6.41 -12.13 3.34
CA ASP A 161 -7.55 -11.31 3.76
C ASP A 161 -7.83 -10.17 2.77
N VAL A 162 -6.79 -9.48 2.31
CA VAL A 162 -6.92 -8.39 1.33
C VAL A 162 -7.36 -8.93 -0.04
N THR A 163 -6.82 -10.08 -0.46
CA THR A 163 -7.26 -10.75 -1.69
C THR A 163 -8.75 -11.08 -1.62
N ASP A 164 -9.22 -11.56 -0.47
CA ASP A 164 -10.63 -11.91 -0.28
C ASP A 164 -11.54 -10.67 -0.36
N VAL A 165 -11.13 -9.51 0.17
CA VAL A 165 -11.88 -8.26 -0.03
C VAL A 165 -11.97 -7.86 -1.52
N LEU A 166 -10.90 -8.07 -2.29
CA LEU A 166 -10.96 -7.80 -3.74
C LEU A 166 -11.86 -8.80 -4.48
N LYS A 167 -11.87 -10.08 -4.07
CA LYS A 167 -12.81 -11.07 -4.62
C LYS A 167 -14.26 -10.71 -4.27
N GLU A 168 -14.53 -10.29 -3.03
CA GLU A 168 -15.83 -9.78 -2.58
C GLU A 168 -16.27 -8.57 -3.44
N THR A 169 -15.33 -7.67 -3.76
CA THR A 169 -15.54 -6.51 -4.63
C THR A 169 -15.94 -6.94 -6.05
N ILE A 170 -15.19 -7.87 -6.65
CA ILE A 170 -15.46 -8.41 -7.99
C ILE A 170 -16.82 -9.12 -8.03
N ALA A 171 -17.13 -9.94 -7.02
CA ALA A 171 -18.39 -10.67 -6.95
C ALA A 171 -19.59 -9.72 -6.80
N THR A 172 -19.45 -8.69 -5.96
CA THR A 172 -20.47 -7.66 -5.74
C THR A 172 -20.78 -6.93 -7.04
N GLU A 173 -19.76 -6.45 -7.74
CA GLU A 173 -19.94 -5.74 -9.02
C GLU A 173 -20.59 -6.66 -10.06
N ALA A 174 -20.13 -7.90 -10.20
CA ALA A 174 -20.67 -8.82 -11.18
C ALA A 174 -22.16 -9.11 -10.93
N ARG A 175 -22.54 -9.29 -9.67
CA ARG A 175 -23.95 -9.48 -9.27
C ARG A 175 -24.80 -8.26 -9.61
N MET A 176 -24.31 -7.05 -9.34
CA MET A 176 -25.01 -5.81 -9.67
C MET A 176 -25.18 -5.63 -11.19
N SER A 177 -24.19 -6.07 -11.96
CA SER A 177 -24.18 -5.99 -13.42
C SER A 177 -24.85 -7.19 -14.10
N GLY A 178 -25.44 -8.14 -13.34
CA GLY A 178 -26.07 -9.34 -13.88
C GLY A 178 -25.11 -10.32 -14.57
N ARG A 179 -23.81 -10.21 -14.31
CA ARG A 179 -22.76 -11.07 -14.89
C ARG A 179 -22.41 -12.20 -13.94
N LYS A 180 -22.06 -13.36 -14.51
CA LYS A 180 -21.46 -14.47 -13.76
C LYS A 180 -19.94 -14.42 -13.95
N VAL A 181 -19.21 -14.21 -12.86
CA VAL A 181 -17.74 -14.22 -12.84
C VAL A 181 -17.25 -15.19 -11.76
N ASP A 182 -16.09 -15.79 -11.98
CA ASP A 182 -15.33 -16.46 -10.93
C ASP A 182 -14.30 -15.46 -10.39
N PRO A 183 -14.48 -14.92 -9.17
CA PRO A 183 -13.59 -13.88 -8.64
C PRO A 183 -12.14 -14.35 -8.51
N THR A 184 -11.90 -15.65 -8.31
CA THR A 184 -10.54 -16.18 -8.21
C THR A 184 -9.83 -16.11 -9.55
N LYS A 185 -10.51 -16.55 -10.61
CA LYS A 185 -9.98 -16.44 -11.98
C LYS A 185 -9.77 -15.01 -12.42
N GLU A 186 -10.65 -14.09 -12.00
CA GLU A 186 -10.48 -12.68 -12.33
C GLU A 186 -9.26 -12.07 -11.61
N ILE A 187 -8.99 -12.44 -10.36
CA ILE A 187 -7.75 -12.03 -9.68
C ILE A 187 -6.52 -12.56 -10.41
N ASP A 188 -6.55 -13.80 -10.90
CA ASP A 188 -5.42 -14.36 -11.66
C ASP A 188 -5.22 -13.63 -12.99
N ARG A 189 -6.30 -13.28 -13.70
CA ARG A 189 -6.25 -12.42 -14.89
C ARG A 189 -5.66 -11.04 -14.56
N LEU A 190 -6.07 -10.42 -13.45
CA LEU A 190 -5.56 -9.12 -13.01
C LEU A 190 -4.07 -9.17 -12.63
N LYS A 191 -3.56 -10.31 -12.15
CA LYS A 191 -2.12 -10.52 -11.95
C LYS A 191 -1.37 -10.54 -13.29
N GLU A 192 -1.88 -11.30 -14.26
CA GLU A 192 -1.30 -11.39 -15.61
C GLU A 192 -1.30 -10.03 -16.31
N ASP A 193 -2.37 -9.25 -16.14
CA ASP A 193 -2.50 -7.89 -16.66
C ASP A 193 -1.65 -6.85 -15.90
N GLY A 194 -0.93 -7.25 -14.83
CA GLY A 194 -0.11 -6.36 -14.02
C GLY A 194 -0.90 -5.37 -13.16
N ARG A 195 -2.19 -5.64 -12.94
CA ARG A 195 -3.14 -4.82 -12.17
C ARG A 195 -3.36 -5.32 -10.74
N TYR A 196 -2.78 -6.47 -10.39
CA TYR A 196 -2.65 -6.96 -9.01
C TYR A 196 -1.17 -7.23 -8.74
N VAL A 197 -0.51 -6.38 -7.95
CA VAL A 197 0.94 -6.42 -7.74
C VAL A 197 1.26 -6.55 -6.25
N LEU A 198 2.13 -7.52 -5.93
CA LEU A 198 2.59 -7.76 -4.56
C LEU A 198 4.10 -7.55 -4.47
N GLU A 199 4.54 -6.76 -3.48
CA GLU A 199 5.93 -6.67 -3.04
C GLU A 199 5.98 -6.98 -1.54
N VAL A 200 5.98 -8.28 -1.22
CA VAL A 200 5.85 -8.78 0.15
C VAL A 200 7.10 -9.52 0.62
N TYR A 201 7.34 -9.47 1.94
CA TYR A 201 8.48 -10.10 2.61
C TYR A 201 8.10 -10.76 3.94
#